data_AF-A0A6C0JS81-F1
#
_entry.id   AF-A0A6C0JS81-F1
#
_cell.length_a   1.000
_cell.length_b   1.000
_cell.length_c   1.000
_cell.angle_alpha   90.00
_cell.angle_beta   90.00
_cell.angle_gamma   90.00
#
_symmetry.space_group_name_H-M   'P 1'
#
loop_
_entity.id
_entity.type
_entity.pdbx_description
1 polymer ?
#
loop_
_entity_poly.entity_id
_entity_poly.type
_entity_poly.pdbx_seq_one_letter_code
_entity_poly.pdbx_strand_id
1 'polypeptide(L)'
;MKLANFINLLDDYYNNYSIERSIIVVPNDDNLYKINEKLIKKDYSILEINNKNINNANYSSLNYRIILIKYKYIHKIINILSNLNLLKCFNLILFYNINNTLKNYTYNYIKIISSI
;
A
#
# COMPACT_ATOMS: atom_id res chain seq x y z
N MET A 1 -5.67 13.71 8.13
CA MET A 1 -6.72 13.53 7.11
C MET A 1 -7.82 12.63 7.69
N LYS A 2 -9.10 12.94 7.44
CA LYS A 2 -10.21 12.07 7.88
C LYS A 2 -10.24 10.79 7.02
N LEU A 3 -10.63 9.65 7.60
CA LEU A 3 -10.68 8.35 6.91
C LEU A 3 -11.58 8.38 5.67
N ALA A 4 -12.78 8.96 5.76
CA ALA A 4 -13.69 9.06 4.60
C ALA A 4 -13.06 9.79 3.41
N ASN A 5 -12.38 10.91 3.67
CA ASN A 5 -11.70 11.68 2.64
C ASN A 5 -10.56 10.89 1.99
N PHE A 6 -9.85 10.07 2.78
CA PHE A 6 -8.80 9.21 2.25
C PHE A 6 -9.34 8.14 1.30
N ILE A 7 -10.45 7.51 1.66
CA ILE A 7 -11.09 6.49 0.82
C ILE A 7 -11.64 7.13 -0.46
N ASN A 8 -12.28 8.29 -0.39
CA ASN A 8 -12.75 8.99 -1.58
C ASN A 8 -11.59 9.39 -2.50
N LEU A 9 -10.48 9.87 -1.94
CA LEU A 9 -9.27 10.17 -2.71
C LEU A 9 -8.74 8.93 -3.45
N LEU A 10 -8.75 7.76 -2.80
CA LEU A 10 -8.36 6.51 -3.43
C LEU A 10 -9.28 6.16 -4.62
N ASP A 11 -10.59 6.29 -4.44
CA ASP A 11 -11.56 6.06 -5.53
C ASP A 11 -11.34 7.04 -6.68
N ASP A 12 -11.12 8.32 -6.38
CA ASP A 12 -10.83 9.34 -7.38
C ASP A 12 -9.58 8.97 -8.18
N TYR A 13 -8.56 8.39 -7.54
CA TYR A 13 -7.40 7.87 -8.24
C TYR A 13 -7.75 6.71 -9.17
N TYR A 14 -8.50 5.71 -8.70
CA TYR A 14 -8.87 4.55 -9.54
C TYR A 14 -9.84 4.89 -10.68
N ASN A 15 -10.71 5.88 -10.49
CA ASN A 15 -11.71 6.26 -11.47
C ASN A 15 -11.17 7.23 -12.52
N ASN A 16 -10.28 8.14 -12.14
CA ASN A 16 -9.82 9.22 -13.02
C ASN A 16 -8.40 8.99 -13.57
N TYR A 17 -7.65 8.07 -12.99
CA TYR A 17 -6.29 7.73 -13.41
C TYR A 17 -6.21 6.22 -13.66
N SER A 18 -5.39 5.80 -14.64
CA SER A 18 -5.19 4.39 -14.99
C SER A 18 -4.38 3.64 -13.92
N ILE A 19 -4.88 3.63 -12.68
CA ILE A 19 -4.27 2.94 -11.55
C ILE A 19 -4.72 1.49 -11.58
N GLU A 20 -3.78 0.60 -11.87
CA GLU A 20 -4.04 -0.84 -11.80
C GLU A 20 -4.00 -1.32 -10.35
N ARG A 21 -2.89 -1.05 -9.64
CA ARG A 21 -2.69 -1.46 -8.25
C ARG A 21 -2.07 -0.36 -7.42
N SER A 22 -2.34 -0.42 -6.12
CA SER A 22 -1.81 0.54 -5.16
C SER A 22 -1.21 -0.12 -3.92
N ILE A 23 -0.27 0.59 -3.30
CA ILE A 23 0.23 0.30 -1.96
C ILE A 23 -0.29 1.38 -1.01
N ILE A 24 -1.02 0.98 0.01
CA ILE A 24 -1.50 1.87 1.07
C ILE A 24 -0.70 1.65 2.33
N VAL A 25 -0.17 2.75 2.88
CA VAL A 25 0.70 2.76 4.04
C VAL A 25 -0.01 3.44 5.20
N VAL A 26 -0.12 2.73 6.33
CA VAL A 26 -0.84 3.19 7.53
C VAL A 26 0.08 3.17 8.76
N PRO A 27 -0.15 3.99 9.78
CA PRO A 27 0.81 4.13 10.88
C PRO A 27 0.73 2.99 11.89
N ASN A 28 -0.44 2.39 12.10
CA ASN A 28 -0.69 1.39 13.14
C ASN A 28 -1.74 0.35 12.73
N ASP A 29 -1.91 -0.69 13.55
CA ASP A 29 -2.78 -1.81 13.25
C ASP A 29 -4.27 -1.41 13.32
N ASP A 30 -4.63 -0.46 14.19
CA ASP A 30 -6.00 0.08 14.24
C ASP A 30 -6.42 0.74 12.92
N ASN A 31 -5.51 1.51 12.31
CA ASN A 31 -5.78 2.14 11.02
C ASN A 31 -5.77 1.12 9.88
N LEU A 32 -4.93 0.08 9.98
CA LEU A 32 -4.92 -1.04 9.05
C LEU A 32 -6.30 -1.72 9.04
N TYR A 33 -6.82 -2.10 10.21
CA TYR A 33 -8.14 -2.71 10.35
C TYR A 33 -9.27 -1.80 9.82
N LYS A 34 -9.31 -0.53 10.26
CA LYS A 34 -10.36 0.43 9.87
C LYS A 34 -10.37 0.72 8.37
N ILE A 35 -9.20 0.80 7.74
CA ILE A 35 -9.09 1.00 6.30
C ILE A 35 -9.52 -0.27 5.57
N ASN A 36 -9.07 -1.45 6.02
CA ASN A 36 -9.45 -2.73 5.41
C ASN A 36 -10.97 -2.91 5.39
N GLU A 37 -11.66 -2.71 6.52
CA GLU A 37 -13.13 -2.80 6.59
C GLU A 37 -13.84 -1.86 5.61
N LYS A 38 -13.32 -0.65 5.40
CA LYS A 38 -13.92 0.34 4.49
C LYS A 38 -13.68 -0.03 3.03
N LEU A 39 -12.51 -0.56 2.70
CA LEU A 39 -12.16 -0.95 1.34
C LEU A 39 -12.87 -2.24 0.92
N ILE A 40 -13.04 -3.21 1.83
CA ILE A 40 -13.84 -4.42 1.57
C ILE A 40 -15.29 -4.06 1.22
N LYS A 41 -15.89 -3.09 1.93
CA LYS A 41 -17.25 -2.60 1.64
C LYS A 41 -17.39 -1.90 0.28
N LYS A 42 -16.27 -1.59 -0.36
CA LYS A 42 -16.20 -1.02 -1.71
C LYS A 42 -15.71 -2.03 -2.75
N ASP A 43 -15.74 -3.32 -2.41
CA ASP A 43 -15.35 -4.43 -3.28
C ASP A 43 -13.89 -4.38 -3.78
N TYR A 44 -13.01 -3.72 -3.03
CA TYR A 44 -11.57 -3.82 -3.32
C TYR A 44 -11.02 -5.17 -2.86
N SER A 45 -10.26 -5.83 -3.75
CA SER A 45 -9.42 -6.97 -3.37
C SER A 45 -8.13 -6.48 -2.70
N ILE A 46 -7.90 -6.92 -1.46
CA ILE A 46 -6.85 -6.37 -0.59
C ILE A 46 -5.95 -7.49 -0.08
N LEU A 47 -4.64 -7.30 -0.19
CA LEU A 47 -3.64 -8.04 0.56
C LEU A 47 -3.24 -7.22 1.78
N GLU A 48 -3.79 -7.55 2.92
CA GLU A 48 -3.40 -6.95 4.20
C GLU A 48 -2.07 -7.56 4.68
N ILE A 49 -1.09 -6.71 5.01
CA ILE A 49 0.19 -7.13 5.59
C ILE A 49 0.29 -6.65 7.03
N ASN A 50 0.39 -7.61 7.93
CA ASN A 50 0.54 -7.41 9.37
C ASN A 50 1.66 -8.31 9.92
N ASN A 51 1.86 -8.29 11.24
CA ASN A 51 2.95 -9.04 11.87
C ASN A 51 2.84 -10.56 11.66
N LYS A 52 1.64 -11.09 11.39
CA LYS A 52 1.39 -12.53 11.27
C LYS A 52 1.77 -13.08 9.90
N ASN A 53 1.65 -12.28 8.84
CA ASN A 53 1.78 -12.76 7.46
C ASN A 53 2.90 -12.11 6.65
N ILE A 54 3.68 -11.18 7.22
CA ILE A 54 4.74 -10.45 6.51
C ILE A 54 5.77 -11.32 5.77
N ASN A 55 6.05 -12.53 6.25
CA ASN A 55 7.02 -13.44 5.63
C ASN A 55 6.39 -14.41 4.61
N ASN A 56 5.08 -14.64 4.71
CA ASN A 56 4.40 -15.76 4.05
C ASN A 56 3.26 -15.29 3.13
N ALA A 57 3.04 -13.97 3.01
CA ALA A 57 2.06 -13.43 2.10
C ALA A 57 2.40 -13.81 0.65
N ASN A 58 1.42 -14.31 -0.09
CA ASN A 58 1.61 -14.74 -1.46
C ASN A 58 1.49 -13.55 -2.44
N TYR A 59 2.63 -12.92 -2.75
CA TYR A 59 2.71 -11.79 -3.66
C TYR A 59 2.62 -12.18 -5.14
N SER A 60 2.90 -13.44 -5.51
CA SER A 60 3.04 -13.84 -6.91
C SER A 60 1.72 -13.97 -7.66
N SER A 61 0.60 -14.15 -6.96
CA SER A 61 -0.72 -14.29 -7.59
C SER A 61 -1.29 -12.96 -8.12
N LEU A 62 -0.89 -11.81 -7.56
CA LEU A 62 -1.41 -10.48 -7.90
C LEU A 62 -2.97 -10.38 -7.97
N ASN A 63 -3.69 -11.28 -7.29
CA ASN A 63 -5.16 -11.33 -7.24
C ASN A 63 -5.79 -10.20 -6.40
N TYR A 64 -4.96 -9.31 -5.88
CA TYR A 64 -5.34 -8.14 -5.10
C TYR A 64 -5.06 -6.86 -5.89
N ARG A 65 -5.92 -5.87 -5.70
CA ARG A 65 -5.77 -4.52 -6.25
C ARG A 65 -4.97 -3.60 -5.31
N ILE A 66 -5.02 -3.88 -4.01
CA ILE A 66 -4.40 -3.06 -2.97
C ILE A 66 -3.50 -3.93 -2.09
N ILE A 67 -2.28 -3.47 -1.81
CA ILE A 67 -1.51 -3.93 -0.65
C ILE A 67 -1.70 -2.93 0.48
N LEU A 68 -2.25 -3.37 1.61
CA LEU A 68 -2.44 -2.53 2.78
C LEU A 68 -1.41 -2.89 3.85
N ILE A 69 -0.46 -1.99 4.12
CA ILE A 69 0.71 -2.26 4.96
C ILE A 69 0.84 -1.28 6.11
N LYS A 70 1.19 -1.79 7.29
CA LYS A 70 1.67 -0.94 8.39
C LYS A 70 3.07 -0.41 8.08
N TYR A 71 3.29 0.88 8.34
CA TYR A 71 4.50 1.63 7.99
C TYR A 71 5.80 0.94 8.39
N LYS A 72 5.88 0.37 9.59
CA LYS A 72 7.09 -0.32 10.08
C LYS A 72 7.56 -1.47 9.17
N TYR A 73 6.74 -1.90 8.23
CA TYR A 73 7.02 -3.00 7.30
C TYR A 73 7.29 -2.56 5.86
N ILE A 74 7.19 -1.26 5.55
CA ILE A 74 7.23 -0.80 4.16
C ILE A 74 8.52 -1.17 3.44
N HIS A 75 9.69 -0.90 4.01
CA HIS A 75 10.96 -1.21 3.33
C HIS A 75 11.11 -2.70 3.05
N LYS A 76 10.68 -3.55 3.99
CA LYS A 76 10.70 -4.99 3.81
C LYS A 76 9.78 -5.43 2.66
N ILE A 77 8.56 -4.89 2.59
CA ILE A 77 7.62 -5.21 1.52
C ILE A 77 8.10 -4.69 0.16
N ILE A 78 8.61 -3.46 0.11
CA ILE A 78 9.20 -2.90 -1.13
C ILE A 78 10.36 -3.76 -1.61
N ASN A 79 11.25 -4.20 -0.72
CA ASN A 79 12.37 -5.08 -1.07
C ASN A 79 11.88 -6.44 -1.60
N ILE A 80 10.87 -7.04 -0.97
CA ILE A 80 10.25 -8.29 -1.46
C ILE A 80 9.66 -8.08 -2.86
N LEU A 81 8.86 -7.02 -3.06
CA LEU A 81 8.24 -6.73 -4.36
C LEU A 81 9.28 -6.42 -5.44
N SER A 82 10.40 -5.77 -5.09
CA SER A 82 11.50 -5.50 -6.00
C SER A 82 12.21 -6.79 -6.43
N ASN A 83 12.55 -7.66 -5.48
CA ASN A 83 13.20 -8.94 -5.76
C ASN A 83 12.33 -9.86 -6.63
N LEU A 84 11.01 -9.73 -6.53
CA LEU A 84 10.04 -10.45 -7.37
C LEU A 84 9.75 -9.74 -8.70
N ASN A 85 10.36 -8.58 -8.97
CA ASN A 85 10.06 -7.71 -10.12
C ASN A 85 8.57 -7.34 -10.24
N LEU A 86 7.88 -7.24 -9.10
CA LEU A 86 6.45 -6.90 -8.99
C LEU A 86 6.22 -5.43 -8.64
N LEU A 87 7.25 -4.70 -8.19
CA LEU A 87 7.10 -3.30 -7.79
C LEU A 87 6.56 -2.42 -8.93
N LYS A 88 6.94 -2.72 -10.18
CA LYS A 88 6.45 -2.07 -11.41
C LYS A 88 4.94 -2.21 -11.64
N CYS A 89 4.27 -3.16 -10.99
CA CYS A 89 2.83 -3.37 -11.10
C CYS A 89 2.02 -2.41 -10.22
N PHE A 90 2.67 -1.58 -9.39
CA PHE A 90 2.02 -0.65 -8.48
C PHE A 90 2.27 0.79 -8.92
N ASN A 91 1.25 1.41 -9.51
CA ASN A 91 1.33 2.76 -10.07
C ASN A 91 0.92 3.85 -9.07
N LEU A 92 0.60 3.47 -7.84
CA LEU A 92 0.18 4.39 -6.79
C LEU A 92 0.65 3.94 -5.41
N ILE A 93 1.24 4.86 -4.65
CA ILE A 93 1.54 4.66 -3.22
C ILE A 93 0.89 5.79 -2.42
N LEU A 94 0.04 5.42 -1.46
CA LEU A 94 -0.70 6.37 -0.64
C LEU A 94 -0.41 6.19 0.84
N PHE A 95 -0.28 7.31 1.55
CA PHE A 95 0.09 7.34 2.96
C PHE A 95 -1.02 7.98 3.79
N TYR A 96 -1.68 7.18 4.64
CA TYR A 96 -2.72 7.66 5.53
C TYR A 96 -2.14 8.08 6.89
N ASN A 97 -2.33 9.35 7.28
CA ASN A 97 -1.89 9.88 8.59
C ASN A 97 -0.44 9.56 8.99
N ILE A 98 0.46 9.47 8.00
CA ILE A 98 1.91 9.40 8.21
C ILE A 98 2.48 10.82 8.11
N ASN A 99 3.50 11.16 8.89
CA ASN A 99 4.13 12.48 8.81
C ASN A 99 4.91 12.65 7.49
N ASN A 100 5.15 13.89 7.07
CA ASN A 100 5.79 14.15 5.77
C ASN A 100 7.26 13.68 5.70
N THR A 101 8.01 13.75 6.80
CA THR A 101 9.41 13.30 6.85
C THR A 101 9.53 11.80 6.52
N LEU A 102 8.69 10.97 7.13
CA LEU A 102 8.66 9.52 6.91
C LEU A 102 8.18 9.17 5.51
N LYS A 103 7.20 9.92 4.97
CA LYS A 103 6.77 9.77 3.56
C LYS A 103 7.93 10.02 2.61
N ASN A 104 8.64 11.14 2.78
CA ASN A 104 9.75 11.53 1.91
C ASN A 104 10.88 10.49 1.97
N TYR A 105 11.22 10.02 3.16
CA TYR A 105 12.20 8.94 3.32
C TYR A 105 11.81 7.68 2.56
N THR A 106 10.55 7.26 2.69
CA THR A 106 10.01 6.09 1.98
C THR A 106 10.08 6.26 0.46
N TYR A 107 9.64 7.42 -0.06
CA TYR A 107 9.69 7.70 -1.49
C TYR A 107 11.11 7.65 -2.04
N ASN A 108 12.07 8.25 -1.32
CA ASN A 108 13.47 8.21 -1.71
C ASN A 108 14.01 6.78 -1.75
N TYR A 109 13.68 5.97 -0.73
CA TYR A 109 14.07 4.56 -0.69
C TYR A 109 13.54 3.77 -1.88
N ILE A 110 12.24 3.95 -2.21
CA ILE A 110 11.61 3.29 -3.35
C ILE A 110 12.25 3.72 -4.67
N LYS A 111 12.51 5.02 -4.84
CA LYS A 111 13.15 5.56 -6.04
C LYS A 111 14.52 4.92 -6.29
N ILE A 112 15.34 4.82 -5.24
CA ILE A 112 16.67 4.18 -5.30
C ILE A 112 16.53 2.74 -5.79
N ILE A 113 15.62 1.96 -5.21
CA ILE A 113 15.40 0.56 -5.59
C ILE A 113 14.89 0.42 -7.03
N SER A 114 14.00 1.31 -7.48
CA SER A 114 13.46 1.28 -8.85
C SER A 114 14.45 1.74 -9.93
N SER A 115 15.60 2.31 -9.55
CA SER A 115 16.63 2.80 -10.47
C SER A 115 17.82 1.84 -10.65
N ILE A 116 17.80 0.71 -9.96
CA ILE A 116 18.78 -0.39 -10.07
C ILE A 116 18.20 -1.44 -11.02
#